data_AF-A0A938CJB0-F1
#
_entry.id   AF-A0A938CJB0-F1
#
_cell.length_a   1.000
_cell.length_b   1.000
_cell.length_c   1.000
_cell.angle_alpha   90.00
_cell.angle_beta   90.00
_cell.angle_gamma   90.00
#
_symmetry.space_group_name_H-M   'P 1'
#
loop_
_entity.id
_entity.type
_entity.pdbx_description
1 polymer ?
#
loop_
_entity_poly.entity_id
_entity_poly.type
_entity_poly.pdbx_seq_one_letter_code
_entity_poly.pdbx_strand_id
1 'polypeptide(L)'
;AVAKIGLFGQMGLHSQTSQYGQMSRGEVVIPEGVRDLFRARLKEIQQGQFAREWEMERLLGYPVFKKLRGQALAHPINAAERKMWEMEE
;
A
#
# COMPACT_ATOMS: atom_id res chain seq x y z
N ALA A 1 -10.85 12.44 -4.23
CA ALA A 1 -11.28 12.52 -5.64
C ALA A 1 -11.33 11.14 -6.32
N VAL A 2 -10.23 10.37 -6.32
CA VAL A 2 -10.15 9.03 -6.95
C VAL A 2 -11.33 8.12 -6.63
N ALA A 3 -11.74 7.99 -5.36
CA ALA A 3 -12.86 7.14 -4.97
C ALA A 3 -14.23 7.53 -5.59
N LYS A 4 -14.41 8.79 -6.01
CA LYS A 4 -15.67 9.31 -6.56
C LYS A 4 -15.68 9.34 -8.09
N ILE A 5 -14.55 9.70 -8.71
CA ILE A 5 -14.48 9.99 -10.16
C ILE A 5 -13.36 9.22 -10.89
N GLY A 6 -12.72 8.26 -10.21
CA GLY A 6 -11.70 7.39 -10.79
C GLY A 6 -10.31 8.02 -10.89
N LEU A 7 -9.32 7.18 -11.22
CA LEU A 7 -7.89 7.53 -11.30
C LEU A 7 -7.59 8.62 -12.34
N PHE A 8 -8.24 8.53 -13.50
CA PHE A 8 -8.06 9.49 -14.60
C PHE A 8 -9.07 10.66 -14.51
N GLY A 9 -10.31 10.41 -14.09
CA GLY A 9 -11.32 11.48 -13.99
C GLY A 9 -10.97 12.57 -12.97
N GLN A 10 -10.24 12.22 -11.92
CA GLN A 10 -9.73 13.19 -10.95
C GLN A 10 -8.63 14.13 -11.47
N MET A 11 -8.00 13.81 -12.62
CA MET A 11 -6.94 14.66 -13.19
C MET A 11 -7.42 16.06 -13.55
N GLY A 12 -8.71 16.23 -13.84
CA GLY A 12 -9.30 17.56 -14.09
C GLY A 12 -9.21 18.51 -12.87
N LEU A 13 -8.90 17.99 -11.68
CA LEU A 13 -8.69 18.78 -10.46
C LEU A 13 -7.23 19.18 -10.25
N HIS A 14 -6.33 18.76 -11.14
CA HIS A 14 -4.88 18.98 -11.03
C HIS A 14 -4.42 20.09 -11.97
N SER A 15 -3.25 20.68 -11.70
CA SER A 15 -2.59 21.57 -12.66
C SER A 15 -2.21 20.82 -13.94
N GLN A 16 -2.13 21.54 -15.07
CA GLN A 16 -1.72 20.96 -16.36
C GLN A 16 -0.35 20.27 -16.29
N THR A 17 0.59 20.80 -15.49
CA THR A 17 1.90 20.19 -15.24
C THR A 17 1.77 18.80 -14.60
N SER A 18 0.90 18.67 -13.60
CA SER A 18 0.63 17.38 -12.92
C SER A 18 -0.05 16.38 -13.86
N GLN A 19 -1.04 16.84 -14.63
CA GLN A 19 -1.72 16.01 -15.64
C GLN A 19 -0.72 15.47 -16.67
N TYR A 20 0.11 16.35 -17.26
CA TYR A 20 1.13 15.95 -18.22
C TYR A 20 2.15 14.97 -17.60
N GLY A 21 2.60 15.22 -16.37
CA GLY A 21 3.48 14.32 -15.64
C GLY A 21 2.89 12.92 -15.48
N GLN A 22 1.64 12.83 -15.02
CA GLN A 22 0.97 11.54 -14.80
C GLN A 22 0.70 10.80 -16.11
N MET A 23 0.31 11.48 -17.19
CA MET A 23 0.09 10.85 -18.50
C MET A 23 1.39 10.41 -19.18
N SER A 24 2.48 11.17 -19.04
CA SER A 24 3.76 10.88 -19.71
C SER A 24 4.65 9.88 -18.96
N ARG A 25 4.50 9.77 -17.64
CA ARG A 25 5.40 8.95 -16.80
C ARG A 25 4.67 7.92 -15.93
N GLY A 26 3.34 8.00 -15.83
CA GLY A 26 2.56 7.16 -14.91
C GLY A 26 2.66 5.66 -15.18
N GLU A 27 2.84 5.25 -16.44
CA GLU A 27 3.01 3.84 -16.81
C GLU A 27 4.31 3.22 -16.27
N VAL A 28 5.36 4.02 -16.07
CA VAL A 28 6.69 3.55 -15.63
C VAL A 28 6.76 3.30 -14.12
N VAL A 29 5.81 3.83 -13.35
CA VAL A 29 5.84 3.76 -11.87
C VAL A 29 5.51 2.36 -11.35
N ILE A 30 4.83 1.52 -12.15
CA ILE A 30 4.49 0.14 -11.76
C ILE A 30 5.52 -0.81 -12.38
N PRO A 31 6.36 -1.48 -11.56
CA PRO A 31 7.35 -2.42 -12.08
C PRO A 31 6.72 -3.53 -12.94
N GLU A 32 7.49 -4.02 -13.91
CA GLU A 32 7.14 -5.23 -14.65
C GLU A 32 6.95 -6.41 -13.67
N GLY A 33 5.97 -7.28 -13.95
CA GLY A 33 5.67 -8.44 -13.11
C GLY A 33 4.81 -8.17 -11.86
N VAL A 34 4.45 -6.91 -11.54
CA VAL A 34 3.51 -6.62 -10.43
C VAL A 34 2.17 -7.35 -10.61
N ARG A 35 1.67 -7.46 -11.84
CA ARG A 35 0.46 -8.24 -12.15
C ARG A 35 0.62 -9.72 -11.80
N ASP A 36 1.79 -10.31 -12.06
CA ASP A 36 2.04 -11.72 -11.77
C ASP A 36 2.19 -11.96 -10.27
N LEU A 37 2.83 -11.03 -9.56
CA LEU A 37 2.87 -11.03 -8.10
C LEU A 37 1.46 -10.99 -7.51
N PHE A 38 0.57 -10.13 -8.01
CA PHE A 38 -0.82 -10.09 -7.55
C PHE A 38 -1.58 -11.38 -7.87
N ARG A 39 -1.41 -11.97 -9.05
CA ARG A 39 -2.02 -13.26 -9.40
C ARG A 39 -1.54 -14.38 -8.46
N ALA A 40 -0.25 -14.41 -8.14
CA ALA A 40 0.31 -15.39 -7.21
C ALA A 40 -0.28 -15.25 -5.80
N ARG A 41 -0.32 -14.03 -5.25
CA ARG A 41 -0.93 -13.77 -3.94
C ARG A 41 -2.42 -14.10 -3.91
N LEU A 42 -3.16 -13.76 -4.97
CA LEU A 42 -4.57 -14.13 -5.08
C LEU A 42 -4.76 -15.64 -5.05
N LYS A 43 -3.90 -16.39 -5.75
CA LYS A 43 -3.92 -17.86 -5.75
C LYS A 43 -3.64 -18.44 -4.36
N GLU A 44 -2.67 -17.89 -3.63
CA GLU A 44 -2.39 -18.29 -2.23
C GLU A 44 -3.62 -18.11 -1.33
N ILE A 45 -4.34 -16.99 -1.50
CA ILE A 45 -5.58 -16.71 -0.77
C ILE A 45 -6.69 -17.70 -1.16
N GLN A 46 -6.94 -17.87 -2.46
CA GLN A 46 -8.01 -18.75 -2.97
C GLN A 46 -7.78 -20.22 -2.59
N GLN A 47 -6.52 -20.65 -2.47
CA GLN A 47 -6.14 -21.99 -2.03
C GLN A 47 -6.10 -22.15 -0.50
N GLY A 48 -6.48 -21.09 0.23
CA GLY A 48 -6.52 -21.07 1.70
C GLY A 48 -5.14 -21.14 2.36
N GLN A 49 -4.05 -20.92 1.62
CA GLN A 49 -2.70 -20.93 2.20
C GLN A 49 -2.56 -19.84 3.26
N PHE A 50 -2.95 -18.62 2.90
CA PHE A 50 -2.96 -17.48 3.82
C PHE A 50 -3.84 -17.73 5.05
N ALA A 51 -5.02 -18.34 4.86
CA ALA A 51 -5.92 -18.64 5.97
C ALA A 51 -5.29 -19.65 6.96
N ARG A 52 -4.60 -20.67 6.46
CA ARG A 52 -3.88 -21.64 7.30
C ARG A 52 -2.69 -20.99 8.03
N GLU A 53 -1.93 -20.14 7.34
CA GLU A 53 -0.83 -19.38 7.95
C GLU A 53 -1.35 -18.48 9.08
N TRP A 54 -2.43 -17.75 8.84
CA TRP A 54 -3.02 -16.85 9.83
C TRP A 54 -3.57 -17.59 11.05
N GLU A 55 -4.23 -18.73 10.84
CA GLU A 55 -4.70 -19.56 11.96
C GLU A 55 -3.55 -20.09 12.80
N MET A 56 -2.43 -20.50 12.18
CA MET A 56 -1.23 -20.90 12.90
C MET A 56 -0.61 -19.76 13.69
N GLU A 57 -0.52 -18.55 13.11
CA GLU A 57 -0.08 -17.35 13.84
C GLU A 57 -0.96 -17.10 15.08
N ARG A 58 -2.28 -17.22 14.94
CA ARG A 58 -3.23 -17.08 16.06
C ARG A 58 -2.99 -18.12 17.15
N LEU A 59 -2.86 -19.40 16.79
CA LEU A 59 -2.61 -20.49 17.74
C LEU A 59 -1.28 -20.33 18.47
N LEU A 60 -0.27 -19.76 17.81
CA LEU A 60 1.06 -19.50 18.38
C LEU A 60 1.17 -18.15 19.11
N GLY A 61 0.09 -17.38 19.20
CA GLY A 61 0.10 -16.09 19.92
C GLY A 61 0.76 -14.94 19.16
N TYR A 62 0.73 -14.98 17.83
CA TYR A 62 1.10 -13.92 16.88
C TYR A 62 2.59 -13.52 16.85
N PRO A 63 3.55 -14.47 16.84
CA PRO A 63 4.97 -14.13 16.89
C PRO A 63 5.44 -13.32 15.67
N VAL A 64 5.06 -13.74 14.46
CA VAL A 64 5.48 -13.04 13.22
C VAL A 64 4.72 -11.72 13.10
N PHE A 65 3.41 -11.73 13.35
CA PHE A 65 2.62 -10.50 13.29
C PHE A 65 3.12 -9.42 14.25
N LYS A 66 3.46 -9.75 15.51
CA LYS A 66 4.03 -8.78 16.46
C LYS A 66 5.35 -8.19 15.96
N LYS A 67 6.23 -9.01 15.38
CA LYS A 67 7.48 -8.55 14.78
C LYS A 67 7.22 -7.58 13.62
N LEU A 68 6.36 -7.96 12.67
CA LEU A 68 6.00 -7.13 11.52
C LEU A 68 5.36 -5.80 11.97
N ARG A 69 4.47 -5.85 12.96
CA ARG A 69 3.85 -4.65 13.54
C ARG A 69 4.89 -3.73 14.17
N GLY A 70 5.85 -4.28 14.92
CA GLY A 70 6.95 -3.50 15.51
C GLY A 70 7.77 -2.79 14.44
N GLN A 71 8.12 -3.49 13.35
CA GLN A 71 8.85 -2.90 12.22
C GLN A 71 8.05 -1.79 11.53
N ALA A 72 6.76 -2.00 11.30
CA ALA A 72 5.89 -0.98 10.69
C ALA A 72 5.79 0.28 11.55
N LEU A 73 5.63 0.12 12.88
CA LEU A 73 5.57 1.25 13.82
C LEU A 73 6.90 1.98 13.97
N ALA A 74 8.02 1.28 13.80
CA ALA A 74 9.37 1.86 13.81
C ALA A 74 9.74 2.58 12.50
N HIS A 75 8.89 2.53 11.46
CA HIS A 75 9.20 3.18 10.18
C HIS A 75 9.41 4.69 10.37
N PRO A 76 10.50 5.29 9.81
CA PRO A 76 10.83 6.70 10.04
C PRO A 76 9.73 7.69 9.65
N ILE A 77 8.87 7.33 8.69
CA ILE A 77 7.72 8.15 8.28
C ILE A 77 6.81 8.51 9.47
N ASN A 78 6.61 7.60 10.41
CA ASN A 78 5.72 7.83 11.54
C ASN A 78 6.27 8.92 12.47
N ALA A 79 7.61 9.03 12.60
CA ALA A 79 8.24 10.08 13.39
C ALA A 79 8.19 11.43 12.67
N ALA A 80 8.40 11.42 11.35
CA ALA A 80 8.26 12.63 10.53
C ALA A 80 6.83 13.17 10.56
N GLU A 81 5.83 12.29 10.46
CA GLU A 81 4.42 12.65 10.58
C GLU A 81 4.14 13.28 11.94
N ARG A 82 4.46 12.61 13.07
CA ARG A 82 4.22 13.18 14.42
C ARG A 82 4.80 14.57 14.57
N LYS A 83 6.04 14.79 14.11
CA LYS A 83 6.67 16.09 14.15
C LYS A 83 5.90 17.14 13.34
N MET A 84 5.39 16.78 12.17
CA MET A 84 4.56 17.69 11.36
C MET A 84 3.28 18.09 12.09
N TRP A 85 2.58 17.13 12.71
CA TRP A 85 1.35 17.41 13.47
C TRP A 85 1.62 18.28 14.70
N GLU A 86 2.70 18.05 15.43
CA GLU A 86 3.12 18.86 16.59
C GLU A 86 3.51 20.30 16.21
N MET A 87 3.88 20.54 14.94
CA MET A 87 4.20 21.88 14.44
C MET A 87 2.96 22.66 13.96
N GLU A 88 1.85 21.98 13.71
CA GLU A 88 0.59 22.59 13.28
C GLU A 88 -0.32 22.98 14.46
N GLU A 89 -0.07 22.45 15.67
CA GLU A 89 -0.68 22.88 16.94
C GLU A 89 0.12 24.00 17.63
#